data_AF-A0A263DBI1-F1
#
_entry.id   AF-A0A263DBI1-F1
#
_cell.length_a   1.000
_cell.length_b   1.000
_cell.length_c   1.000
_cell.angle_alpha   90.00
_cell.angle_beta   90.00
_cell.angle_gamma   90.00
#
_symmetry.space_group_name_H-M   'P 1'
#
loop_
_entity.id
_entity.type
_entity.pdbx_description
1 polymer ?
#
loop_
_entity_poly.entity_id
_entity_poly.type
_entity_poly.pdbx_seq_one_letter_code
_entity_poly.pdbx_strand_id
1 'polypeptide(L)'
;MTPQEVIAQTGIMPAPFNAVFGTVQQAVETTNRVAAGGAGFEMDLDEMKALLPQWESLRDELEEMVEVASQFRRAVPPADDEASRAQIEAVYAHADLYQQSVEQQLQYAEGYVSSLQTAISGTAGSDSASADAVAKYGQGS
;
A
#
# COMPACT_ATOMS: atom_id res chain seq x y z
N MET A 1 25.30 -26.11 19.87
CA MET A 1 24.22 -25.26 19.36
C MET A 1 24.80 -23.87 19.21
N THR A 2 24.98 -23.42 17.97
CA THR A 2 25.72 -22.18 17.72
C THR A 2 24.79 -20.97 17.81
N PRO A 3 25.27 -19.78 18.22
CA PRO A 3 24.47 -18.56 18.28
C PRO A 3 23.79 -18.19 16.95
N GLN A 4 24.31 -18.72 15.83
CA GLN A 4 23.80 -18.51 14.48
C GLN A 4 22.52 -19.31 14.18
N GLU A 5 22.20 -20.35 14.97
CA GLU A 5 20.97 -21.15 14.80
C GLU A 5 19.74 -20.55 15.49
N VAL A 6 19.91 -19.60 16.42
CA VAL A 6 18.79 -18.96 17.14
C VAL A 6 18.21 -17.77 16.36
N ILE A 7 19.03 -17.08 15.57
CA ILE A 7 18.64 -15.87 14.83
C ILE A 7 17.75 -16.22 13.62
N ALA A 8 17.87 -17.43 13.06
CA ALA A 8 17.01 -17.90 11.96
C ALA A 8 15.67 -18.50 12.44
N GLN A 9 15.47 -18.69 13.75
CA GLN A 9 14.31 -19.42 14.29
C GLN A 9 13.31 -18.53 15.04
N THR A 10 13.62 -17.25 15.24
CA THR A 10 12.68 -16.25 15.76
C THR A 10 12.09 -15.44 14.61
N GLY A 11 11.33 -16.12 13.75
CA GLY A 11 10.44 -15.48 12.78
C GLY A 11 9.26 -14.75 13.45
N ILE A 12 9.55 -13.93 14.46
CA ILE A 12 8.59 -13.02 15.07
C ILE A 12 8.86 -11.66 14.44
N MET A 13 8.35 -11.50 13.23
CA MET A 13 8.12 -10.18 12.66
C MET A 13 7.25 -9.41 13.67
N PRO A 14 7.57 -8.14 14.01
CA PRO A 14 6.75 -7.40 14.96
C PRO A 14 5.33 -7.27 14.40
N ALA A 15 4.31 -7.34 15.27
CA ALA A 15 2.89 -7.33 14.90
C ALA A 15 2.46 -6.40 13.74
N PRO A 16 2.97 -5.14 13.59
CA PRO A 16 2.63 -4.31 12.43
C PRO A 16 3.04 -4.90 11.08
N PHE A 17 4.10 -5.71 11.01
CA PHE A 17 4.53 -6.36 9.77
C PHE A 17 3.51 -7.39 9.25
N ASN A 18 2.95 -8.23 10.12
CA ASN A 18 1.98 -9.24 9.69
C ASN A 18 0.64 -8.60 9.29
N ALA A 19 0.24 -7.52 9.97
CA ALA A 19 -0.99 -6.82 9.69
C ALA A 19 -0.95 -6.17 8.29
N VAL A 20 0.09 -5.38 8.01
CA VAL A 20 0.15 -4.63 6.74
C VAL A 20 0.47 -5.53 5.55
N PHE A 21 1.31 -6.56 5.70
CA PHE A 21 1.50 -7.52 4.61
C PHE A 21 0.17 -8.24 4.27
N GLY A 22 -0.68 -8.47 5.29
CA GLY A 22 -2.05 -8.93 5.11
C GLY A 22 -2.93 -7.91 4.39
N THR A 23 -2.93 -6.63 4.82
CA THR A 23 -3.70 -5.55 4.20
C THR A 23 -3.31 -5.34 2.73
N VAL A 24 -2.01 -5.28 2.42
CA VAL A 24 -1.49 -5.16 1.05
C VAL A 24 -1.95 -6.34 0.19
N GLN A 25 -1.80 -7.58 0.68
CA GLN A 25 -2.26 -8.76 -0.06
C GLN A 25 -3.77 -8.72 -0.29
N GLN A 26 -4.57 -8.37 0.72
CA GLN A 26 -6.02 -8.27 0.57
C GLN A 26 -6.45 -7.18 -0.41
N ALA A 27 -5.79 -6.02 -0.41
CA ALA A 27 -6.05 -4.95 -1.36
C ALA A 27 -5.72 -5.38 -2.80
N VAL A 28 -4.56 -6.04 -2.99
CA VAL A 28 -4.14 -6.57 -4.29
C VAL A 28 -5.06 -7.70 -4.76
N GLU A 29 -5.45 -8.63 -3.89
CA GLU A 29 -6.37 -9.72 -4.21
C GLU A 29 -7.77 -9.21 -4.54
N THR A 30 -8.26 -8.20 -3.82
CA THR A 30 -9.56 -7.58 -4.11
C THR A 30 -9.52 -6.86 -5.45
N THR A 31 -8.44 -6.13 -5.73
CA THR A 31 -8.21 -5.51 -7.04
C THR A 31 -8.16 -6.56 -8.15
N ASN A 32 -7.43 -7.66 -7.96
CA ASN A 32 -7.34 -8.74 -8.94
C ASN A 32 -8.68 -9.45 -9.17
N ARG A 33 -9.48 -9.65 -8.12
CA ARG A 33 -10.82 -10.24 -8.24
C ARG A 33 -11.78 -9.34 -9.01
N VAL A 34 -11.76 -8.03 -8.71
CA VAL A 34 -12.55 -7.03 -9.45
C VAL A 34 -12.13 -7.01 -10.92
N ALA A 35 -10.82 -6.91 -11.18
CA ALA A 35 -10.28 -6.90 -12.55
C ALA A 35 -10.55 -8.20 -13.33
N ALA A 36 -10.63 -9.36 -12.66
CA ALA A 36 -10.90 -10.66 -13.29
C ALA A 36 -12.40 -10.97 -13.44
N GLY A 37 -13.28 -10.32 -12.67
CA GLY A 37 -14.72 -10.55 -12.69
C GLY A 37 -15.48 -9.79 -13.77
N GLY A 38 -14.93 -8.66 -14.24
CA GLY A 38 -15.52 -7.83 -15.30
C GLY A 38 -15.15 -8.33 -16.70
N ALA A 39 -16.15 -8.71 -17.49
CA ALA A 39 -15.98 -9.11 -18.88
C ALA A 39 -15.54 -7.92 -19.75
N GLY A 40 -14.23 -7.64 -19.77
CA GLY A 40 -13.57 -6.79 -20.76
C GLY A 40 -13.69 -5.28 -20.50
N PHE A 41 -12.63 -4.72 -19.93
CA PHE A 41 -12.23 -3.31 -20.03
C PHE A 41 -13.25 -2.25 -19.57
N GLU A 42 -13.43 -2.13 -18.26
CA GLU A 42 -13.34 -0.89 -17.47
C GLU A 42 -13.88 -1.24 -16.07
N MET A 43 -13.17 -0.85 -15.02
CA MET A 43 -13.70 -0.96 -13.66
C MET A 43 -14.86 0.03 -13.55
N ASP A 44 -16.06 -0.43 -13.20
CA ASP A 44 -17.24 0.44 -13.17
C ASP A 44 -17.13 1.46 -12.03
N LEU A 45 -17.87 2.58 -12.15
CA LEU A 45 -17.84 3.67 -11.16
C LEU A 45 -18.08 3.20 -9.72
N ASP A 46 -18.99 2.25 -9.54
CA ASP A 46 -19.31 1.69 -8.22
C ASP A 46 -18.17 0.82 -7.68
N GLU A 47 -17.47 0.09 -8.55
CA GLU A 47 -16.30 -0.71 -8.16
C GLU A 47 -15.12 0.19 -7.78
N MET A 48 -14.88 1.26 -8.54
CA MET A 48 -13.86 2.26 -8.21
C MET A 48 -14.14 2.93 -6.85
N LYS A 49 -15.40 3.30 -6.60
CA LYS A 49 -15.84 3.86 -5.31
C LYS A 49 -15.73 2.87 -4.16
N ALA A 50 -15.91 1.57 -4.42
CA ALA A 50 -15.76 0.53 -3.40
C ALA A 50 -14.30 0.23 -3.06
N LEU A 51 -13.39 0.37 -4.03
CA LEU A 51 -11.95 0.15 -3.84
C LEU A 51 -11.23 1.36 -3.25
N LEU A 52 -11.68 2.58 -3.53
CA LEU A 52 -11.01 3.80 -3.08
C LEU A 52 -10.76 3.84 -1.56
N PRO A 53 -11.74 3.56 -0.67
CA PRO A 53 -11.52 3.57 0.77
C PRO A 53 -10.51 2.51 1.25
N GLN A 54 -10.40 1.37 0.54
CA GLN A 54 -9.46 0.31 0.88
C GLN A 54 -8.03 0.73 0.57
N TRP A 55 -7.83 1.36 -0.59
CA TRP A 55 -6.53 1.90 -0.97
C TRP A 55 -6.13 3.13 -0.15
N GLU A 56 -7.08 3.96 0.27
CA GLU A 56 -6.85 5.06 1.21
C GLU A 56 -6.42 4.52 2.58
N SER A 57 -7.11 3.51 3.11
CA SER A 57 -6.71 2.86 4.37
C SER A 57 -5.32 2.24 4.29
N LEU A 58 -5.00 1.59 3.16
CA LEU A 58 -3.67 1.01 2.96
C LEU A 58 -2.58 2.08 2.88
N ARG A 59 -2.84 3.20 2.18
CA ARG A 59 -1.91 4.33 2.13
C ARG A 59 -1.64 4.85 3.55
N ASP A 60 -2.68 5.06 4.34
CA ASP A 60 -2.56 5.61 5.69
C ASP A 60 -1.75 4.65 6.60
N GLU A 61 -2.00 3.34 6.52
CA GLU A 61 -1.19 2.33 7.22
C GLU A 61 0.29 2.34 6.78
N LEU A 62 0.56 2.50 5.48
CA LEU A 62 1.91 2.57 4.95
C LEU A 62 2.64 3.85 5.35
N GLU A 63 1.93 4.99 5.45
CA GLU A 63 2.47 6.25 5.95
C GLU A 63 2.94 6.11 7.41
N GLU A 64 2.12 5.51 8.27
CA GLU A 64 2.50 5.18 9.65
C GLU A 64 3.74 4.26 9.70
N MET A 65 3.83 3.29 8.79
CA MET A 65 5.00 2.40 8.73
C MET A 65 6.27 3.11 8.27
N VAL A 66 6.20 4.08 7.35
CA VAL A 66 7.37 4.90 6.99
C VAL A 66 7.87 5.64 8.23
N GLU A 67 6.97 6.22 9.02
CA GLU A 67 7.34 6.89 10.27
C GLU A 67 8.03 5.93 11.26
N VAL A 68 7.51 4.72 11.43
CA VAL A 68 8.11 3.70 12.30
C VAL A 68 9.46 3.22 11.76
N ALA A 69 9.56 2.95 10.45
CA ALA A 69 10.77 2.50 9.78
C ALA A 69 11.93 3.49 9.97
N SER A 70 11.63 4.79 9.92
CA SER A 70 12.61 5.87 10.15
C SER A 70 13.28 5.79 11.52
N GLN A 71 12.66 5.10 12.50
CA GLN A 71 13.20 4.92 13.84
C GLN A 71 14.14 3.72 13.98
N PHE A 72 14.12 2.76 13.05
CA PHE A 72 14.95 1.54 13.15
C PHE A 72 16.45 1.80 13.04
N ARG A 73 16.87 2.88 12.37
CA ARG A 73 18.27 3.33 12.38
C ARG A 73 18.79 3.79 13.74
N ARG A 74 17.90 3.97 14.74
CA ARG A 74 18.28 4.37 16.10
C ARG A 74 18.73 3.19 16.97
N ALA A 75 18.78 1.97 16.42
CA ALA A 75 19.28 0.81 17.14
C ALA A 75 20.75 1.03 17.58
N VAL A 76 21.04 0.69 18.84
CA VAL A 76 22.37 0.79 19.46
C VAL A 76 22.93 -0.62 19.59
N PRO A 77 24.24 -0.85 19.33
CA PRO A 77 24.85 -2.17 19.53
C PRO A 77 24.71 -2.63 20.99
N PRO A 78 24.46 -3.93 21.23
CA PRO A 78 24.22 -4.47 22.58
C PRO A 78 25.48 -4.46 23.46
N ALA A 79 26.67 -4.42 22.85
CA ALA A 79 27.96 -4.30 23.50
C ALA A 79 28.97 -3.62 22.56
N ASP A 80 30.08 -3.13 23.10
CA ASP A 80 31.10 -2.36 22.35
C ASP A 80 32.23 -3.25 21.78
N ASP A 81 31.95 -4.55 21.63
CA ASP A 81 32.86 -5.50 21.00
C ASP A 81 32.70 -5.53 19.47
N GLU A 82 33.72 -6.04 18.79
CA GLU A 82 33.79 -6.06 17.32
C GLU A 82 32.66 -6.90 16.67
N ALA A 83 32.22 -7.98 17.32
CA ALA A 83 31.14 -8.81 16.80
C ALA A 83 29.78 -8.11 16.93
N SER A 84 29.54 -7.42 18.06
CA SER A 84 28.36 -6.58 18.26
C SER A 84 28.30 -5.40 17.27
N ARG A 85 29.45 -4.81 16.93
CA ARG A 85 29.57 -3.80 15.87
C ARG A 85 29.33 -4.36 14.47
N ALA A 86 29.83 -5.54 14.16
CA ALA A 86 29.55 -6.17 12.87
C ALA A 86 28.06 -6.53 12.72
N GLN A 87 27.41 -6.95 13.81
CA GLN A 87 25.99 -7.30 13.80
C GLN A 87 25.09 -6.06 13.63
N ILE A 88 25.45 -4.91 14.21
CA ILE A 88 24.63 -3.70 14.07
C ILE A 88 24.63 -3.16 12.63
N GLU A 89 25.71 -3.35 11.87
CA GLU A 89 25.75 -3.01 10.44
C GLU A 89 24.71 -3.81 9.62
N ALA A 90 24.54 -5.10 9.91
CA ALA A 90 23.51 -5.91 9.26
C ALA A 90 22.09 -5.42 9.64
N VAL A 91 21.91 -4.98 10.88
CA VAL A 91 20.64 -4.37 11.33
C VAL A 91 20.36 -3.06 10.60
N TYR A 92 21.38 -2.20 10.41
CA TYR A 92 21.23 -0.96 9.66
C TYR A 92 20.94 -1.21 8.17
N ALA A 93 21.63 -2.16 7.55
CA ALA A 93 21.35 -2.53 6.16
C ALA A 93 19.91 -3.06 5.99
N HIS A 94 19.44 -3.87 6.95
CA HIS A 94 18.06 -4.33 6.95
C HIS A 94 17.06 -3.19 7.16
N ALA A 95 17.35 -2.26 8.08
CA ALA A 95 16.51 -1.08 8.32
C ALA A 95 16.39 -0.21 7.05
N ASP A 96 17.50 0.04 6.35
CA ASP A 96 17.51 0.83 5.12
C ASP A 96 16.72 0.14 3.98
N LEU A 97 16.86 -1.19 3.82
CA LEU A 97 16.10 -1.95 2.83
C LEU A 97 14.60 -1.97 3.16
N TYR A 98 14.25 -2.12 4.42
CA TYR A 98 12.86 -2.09 4.87
C TYR A 98 12.23 -0.73 4.62
N GLN A 99 12.91 0.36 5.01
CA GLN A 99 12.44 1.70 4.76
C GLN A 99 12.17 1.93 3.26
N GLN A 100 13.12 1.57 2.40
CA GLN A 100 12.94 1.66 0.94
C GLN A 100 11.73 0.85 0.45
N SER A 101 11.52 -0.36 1.01
CA SER A 101 10.41 -1.21 0.61
C SER A 101 9.04 -0.60 0.98
N VAL A 102 8.91 -0.04 2.18
CA VAL A 102 7.67 0.62 2.62
C VAL A 102 7.42 1.91 1.85
N GLU A 103 8.46 2.71 1.59
CA GLU A 103 8.36 3.92 0.76
C GLU A 103 7.87 3.60 -0.66
N GLN A 104 8.38 2.53 -1.28
CA GLN A 104 7.91 2.09 -2.60
C GLN A 104 6.45 1.62 -2.58
N GLN A 105 6.04 0.92 -1.52
CA GLN A 105 4.65 0.50 -1.36
C GLN A 105 3.71 1.70 -1.16
N LEU A 106 4.13 2.70 -0.37
CA LEU A 106 3.38 3.93 -0.17
C LEU A 106 3.19 4.68 -1.49
N GLN A 107 4.25 4.89 -2.25
CA GLN A 107 4.19 5.54 -3.57
C GLN A 107 3.24 4.81 -4.53
N TYR A 108 3.23 3.48 -4.50
CA TYR A 108 2.31 2.69 -5.29
C TYR A 108 0.85 2.90 -4.86
N ALA A 109 0.57 2.87 -3.56
CA ALA A 109 -0.76 3.10 -3.01
C ALA A 109 -1.26 4.52 -3.31
N GLU A 110 -0.43 5.54 -3.14
CA GLU A 110 -0.73 6.94 -3.49
C GLU A 110 -1.09 7.10 -4.97
N GLY A 111 -0.29 6.50 -5.87
CA GLY A 111 -0.55 6.51 -7.30
C GLY A 111 -1.89 5.85 -7.66
N TYR A 112 -2.24 4.76 -6.97
CA TYR A 112 -3.50 4.06 -7.19
C TYR A 112 -4.70 4.88 -6.68
N VAL A 113 -4.62 5.44 -5.47
CA VAL A 113 -5.63 6.36 -4.92
C VAL A 113 -5.86 7.54 -5.87
N SER A 114 -4.78 8.19 -6.33
CA SER A 114 -4.87 9.31 -7.28
C SER A 114 -5.54 8.90 -8.59
N SER A 115 -5.27 7.69 -9.09
CA SER A 115 -5.86 7.18 -10.32
C SER A 115 -7.36 6.92 -10.17
N LEU A 116 -7.77 6.29 -9.06
CA LEU A 116 -9.18 6.05 -8.74
C LEU A 116 -9.95 7.37 -8.58
N GLN A 117 -9.41 8.33 -7.82
CA GLN A 117 -10.04 9.65 -7.62
C GLN A 117 -10.23 10.39 -8.96
N THR A 118 -9.22 10.33 -9.84
CA THR A 118 -9.29 10.94 -11.17
C THR A 118 -10.35 10.27 -12.03
N ALA A 119 -10.38 8.94 -12.08
CA ALA A 119 -11.35 8.18 -12.87
C ALA A 119 -12.79 8.41 -12.38
N ILE A 120 -13.03 8.35 -11.06
CA ILE A 120 -14.34 8.63 -10.45
C ILE A 120 -14.84 10.02 -10.82
N SER A 121 -13.96 11.03 -10.74
CA SER A 121 -14.30 12.42 -11.05
C SER A 121 -14.59 12.62 -12.54
N GLY A 122 -13.82 11.96 -13.42
CA GLY A 122 -14.00 12.00 -14.87
C GLY A 122 -15.32 11.37 -15.34
N THR A 123 -15.70 10.21 -14.77
CA THR A 123 -16.96 9.54 -15.08
C THR A 123 -18.16 10.37 -14.60
N ALA A 124 -18.14 10.91 -13.38
CA ALA A 124 -19.21 11.76 -12.87
C ALA A 124 -19.42 13.04 -13.70
N GLY A 125 -18.32 13.65 -14.19
CA GLY A 125 -18.39 14.80 -15.09
C GLY A 125 -18.99 14.47 -16.46
N SER A 126 -18.70 13.28 -17.00
CA SER A 126 -19.22 12.84 -18.31
C SER A 126 -20.69 12.46 -18.27
N ASP A 127 -21.16 11.84 -17.17
CA ASP A 127 -22.58 11.51 -16.97
C ASP A 127 -23.45 12.76 -16.84
N SER A 128 -23.01 13.76 -16.07
CA SER A 128 -23.75 15.02 -15.92
C SER A 128 -23.84 15.80 -17.24
N ALA A 129 -22.74 15.87 -17.99
CA ALA A 129 -22.73 16.52 -19.31
C ALA A 129 -23.63 15.82 -20.34
N SER A 130 -23.69 14.48 -20.29
CA SER A 130 -24.54 13.69 -21.18
C SER A 130 -26.03 13.80 -20.80
N ALA A 131 -26.34 13.79 -19.51
CA ALA A 131 -27.70 13.97 -19.00
C ALA A 131 -28.26 15.37 -19.35
N ASP A 132 -27.45 16.43 -19.19
CA ASP A 132 -27.85 17.79 -19.54
C ASP A 132 -28.05 17.97 -21.06
N ALA A 133 -27.20 17.35 -21.88
CA ALA A 133 -27.38 17.35 -23.33
C ALA A 133 -28.68 16.65 -23.74
N VAL A 134 -28.96 15.46 -23.20
CA VAL A 134 -30.20 14.72 -23.48
C VAL A 134 -31.43 15.48 -22.99
N ALA A 135 -31.39 16.09 -21.80
CA ALA A 135 -32.51 16.90 -21.30
C ALA A 135 -32.79 18.12 -22.20
N LYS A 136 -31.74 18.75 -22.74
CA LYS A 136 -31.84 19.91 -23.63
C LYS A 136 -32.37 19.55 -25.03
N TYR A 137 -32.04 18.37 -25.55
CA TYR A 137 -32.51 17.91 -26.86
C TYR A 137 -33.81 17.09 -26.81
N GLY A 138 -34.16 16.50 -25.66
CA GLY A 138 -35.36 15.67 -25.47
C GLY A 138 -36.66 16.43 -25.19
N GLN A 139 -36.59 17.72 -24.82
CA GLN A 139 -37.77 18.58 -24.66
C GLN A 139 -38.19 19.32 -25.95
N GLY A 140 -37.60 18.98 -27.10
CA GLY A 140 -37.78 19.69 -28.38
C GLY A 140 -38.70 19.04 -29.43
N SER A 141 -39.51 18.03 -29.08
CA SER A 141 -40.46 17.37 -29.99
C SER A 141 -41.88 17.39 -29.45
#